data_AF-A0A9P0K1F3-F1
#
_entry.id   AF-A0A9P0K1F3-F1
#
_cell.length_a   1.000
_cell.length_b   1.000
_cell.length_c   1.000
_cell.angle_alpha   90.00
_cell.angle_beta   90.00
_cell.angle_gamma   90.00
#
_symmetry.space_group_name_H-M   'P 1'
#
loop_
_entity.id
_entity.type
_entity.pdbx_description
1 polymer ?
#
loop_
_entity_poly.entity_id
_entity_poly.type
_entity_poly.pdbx_seq_one_letter_code
_entity_poly.pdbx_strand_id
1 'polypeptide(L)'
;MAAKGASKESFYFREEWKLLPDLFNVDDYYDCIANGNIYCAVDAKLWTMNTSSEIWNFLEEIDRDMNMYRRKVLHRYLCMPLGVLGSEVSMKRYSDALIDAEIKNIGLNATSEILACSNGIVTPTRYDYILCAFFVVYMTTVLLATLLDVAGRMPETHFIVKFSLRYNWKQLLKTSRGEDYTRLKCMQGIRFLNMILIIDLHLKLMYTWFNTNHTEYMEQIILKSSDLQ
;
A
#
# COMPACT_ATOMS: atom_id res chain seq x y z
N MET A 1 -34.17 3.25 -24.00
CA MET A 1 -32.71 3.47 -24.11
C MET A 1 -32.07 2.89 -22.86
N ALA A 2 -31.64 1.64 -22.90
CA ALA A 2 -30.97 0.98 -21.79
C ALA A 2 -29.46 1.07 -22.03
N ALA A 3 -28.76 1.85 -21.22
CA ALA A 3 -27.32 1.77 -21.14
C ALA A 3 -26.96 0.40 -20.54
N LYS A 4 -26.46 -0.51 -21.39
CA LYS A 4 -25.79 -1.72 -20.92
C LYS A 4 -24.53 -1.26 -20.20
N GLY A 5 -24.56 -1.21 -18.88
CA GLY A 5 -23.35 -1.13 -18.07
C GLY A 5 -22.53 -2.38 -18.36
N ALA A 6 -21.41 -2.23 -19.04
CA ALA A 6 -20.41 -3.29 -19.11
C ALA A 6 -19.97 -3.58 -17.67
N SER A 7 -20.12 -4.82 -17.20
CA SER A 7 -19.62 -5.20 -15.88
C SER A 7 -18.10 -5.04 -15.85
N LYS A 8 -17.50 -4.65 -14.72
CA LYS A 8 -16.04 -4.46 -14.58
C LYS A 8 -15.22 -5.64 -15.08
N GLU A 9 -15.69 -6.86 -14.88
CA GLU A 9 -15.06 -8.08 -15.38
C GLU A 9 -14.83 -8.02 -16.89
N SER A 10 -15.74 -7.39 -17.65
CA SER A 10 -15.64 -7.23 -19.11
C SER A 10 -14.41 -6.44 -19.58
N PHE A 11 -13.87 -5.51 -18.77
CA PHE A 11 -12.72 -4.71 -19.19
C PHE A 11 -11.41 -5.49 -19.10
N TYR A 12 -11.23 -6.29 -18.03
CA TYR A 12 -10.00 -7.05 -17.78
C TYR A 12 -9.78 -8.19 -18.77
N PHE A 13 -10.86 -8.72 -19.38
CA PHE A 13 -10.77 -9.81 -20.35
C PHE A 13 -10.56 -9.34 -21.81
N ARG A 14 -10.56 -8.02 -22.05
CA ARG A 14 -10.30 -7.46 -23.38
C ARG A 14 -8.80 -7.54 -23.73
N GLU A 15 -8.48 -7.75 -25.00
CA GLU A 15 -7.07 -7.87 -25.45
C GLU A 15 -6.34 -6.54 -25.30
N GLU A 16 -7.05 -5.43 -25.48
CA GLU A 16 -6.57 -4.06 -25.28
C GLU A 16 -6.04 -3.85 -23.85
N TRP A 17 -6.60 -4.55 -22.86
CA TRP A 17 -6.13 -4.47 -21.47
C TRP A 17 -4.71 -5.01 -21.31
N LYS A 18 -4.34 -6.07 -22.05
CA LYS A 18 -3.00 -6.66 -22.01
C LYS A 18 -1.95 -5.77 -22.67
N LEU A 19 -2.38 -4.83 -23.50
CA LEU A 19 -1.51 -3.86 -24.17
C LEU A 19 -1.27 -2.60 -23.33
N LEU A 20 -2.06 -2.38 -22.26
CA LEU A 20 -1.87 -1.22 -21.41
C LEU A 20 -0.61 -1.38 -20.54
N PRO A 21 0.19 -0.31 -20.39
CA PRO A 21 1.32 -0.34 -19.47
C PRO A 21 0.82 -0.48 -18.02
N ASP A 22 1.72 -0.92 -17.16
CA ASP A 22 1.44 -1.02 -15.73
C ASP A 22 1.13 0.36 -15.15
N LEU A 23 0.08 0.43 -14.33
CA LEU A 23 -0.33 1.68 -13.70
C LEU A 23 0.73 2.19 -12.72
N PHE A 24 1.39 1.26 -12.03
CA PHE A 24 2.45 1.52 -11.08
C PHE A 24 3.70 0.74 -11.48
N ASN A 25 4.83 1.41 -11.61
CA ASN A 25 6.14 0.77 -11.79
C ASN A 25 7.16 1.44 -10.87
N VAL A 26 8.06 0.64 -10.30
CA VAL A 26 8.90 0.99 -9.16
C VAL A 26 10.31 0.46 -9.41
N ASP A 27 11.29 1.36 -9.49
CA ASP A 27 12.71 1.00 -9.56
C ASP A 27 13.22 0.50 -8.19
N ASP A 28 14.32 -0.26 -8.18
CA ASP A 28 14.94 -0.70 -6.93
C ASP A 28 15.48 0.50 -6.14
N TYR A 29 14.83 0.78 -5.01
CA TYR A 29 15.19 1.88 -4.13
C TYR A 29 16.58 1.70 -3.50
N TYR A 30 16.87 0.51 -2.98
CA TYR A 30 18.09 0.28 -2.20
C TYR A 30 19.31 0.37 -3.10
N ASP A 31 19.25 -0.26 -4.27
CA ASP A 31 20.30 -0.17 -5.28
C ASP A 31 20.46 1.26 -5.78
N CYS A 32 19.35 2.00 -5.95
CA CYS A 32 19.42 3.40 -6.36
C CYS A 32 20.19 4.27 -5.34
N ILE A 33 19.77 4.23 -4.08
CA ILE A 33 20.38 5.04 -3.02
C ILE A 33 21.81 4.58 -2.73
N ALA A 34 22.09 3.28 -2.73
CA ALA A 34 23.44 2.74 -2.53
C ALA A 34 24.43 3.25 -3.59
N ASN A 35 23.95 3.49 -4.81
CA ASN A 35 24.74 4.08 -5.90
C ASN A 35 24.84 5.62 -5.84
N GLY A 36 24.33 6.26 -4.77
CA GLY A 36 24.37 7.71 -4.61
C GLY A 36 23.41 8.47 -5.54
N ASN A 37 22.42 7.77 -6.10
CA ASN A 37 21.37 8.37 -6.91
C ASN A 37 20.22 8.87 -6.02
N ILE A 38 19.26 9.55 -6.65
CA ILE A 38 18.02 10.00 -5.99
C ILE A 38 16.83 9.21 -6.48
N TYR A 39 15.87 9.06 -5.60
CA TYR A 39 14.65 8.32 -5.86
C TYR A 39 13.46 9.28 -5.93
N CYS A 40 12.75 9.32 -7.06
CA CYS A 40 11.69 10.28 -7.31
C CYS A 40 10.38 9.61 -7.66
N ALA A 41 9.27 10.11 -7.10
CA ALA A 41 7.94 9.84 -7.60
C ALA A 41 7.56 10.81 -8.71
N VAL A 42 6.99 10.24 -9.76
CA VAL A 42 6.65 10.91 -10.99
C VAL A 42 5.29 10.44 -11.46
N ASP A 43 4.43 11.40 -11.79
CA ASP A 43 3.17 11.14 -12.49
C ASP A 43 3.37 11.44 -13.98
N ALA A 44 3.19 10.43 -14.82
CA ALA A 44 3.25 10.54 -16.27
C ALA A 44 1.84 10.57 -16.87
N LYS A 45 1.46 11.73 -17.41
CA LYS A 45 0.19 11.92 -18.11
C LYS A 45 0.32 11.41 -19.53
N LEU A 46 -0.49 10.43 -19.88
CA LEU A 46 -0.54 9.84 -21.21
C LEU A 46 -1.32 10.73 -22.17
N TRP A 47 -0.80 10.84 -23.38
CA TRP A 47 -1.43 11.53 -24.49
C TRP A 47 -1.05 10.85 -25.81
N THR A 48 -1.78 11.16 -26.88
CA THR A 48 -1.47 10.66 -28.22
C THR A 48 -1.78 11.72 -29.27
N MET A 49 -1.02 11.73 -30.36
CA MET A 49 -1.39 12.50 -31.55
C MET A 49 -2.50 11.80 -32.36
N ASN A 50 -2.66 10.49 -32.20
CA ASN A 50 -3.66 9.70 -32.93
C ASN A 50 -4.88 9.42 -32.06
N THR A 51 -5.84 10.34 -32.06
CA THR A 51 -7.10 10.19 -31.31
C THR A 51 -8.00 9.06 -31.81
N SER A 52 -7.68 8.45 -32.95
CA SER A 52 -8.39 7.28 -33.48
C SER A 52 -7.77 5.94 -33.06
N SER A 53 -6.67 5.97 -32.28
CA SER A 53 -6.06 4.77 -31.72
C SER A 53 -7.05 3.97 -30.88
N GLU A 54 -7.15 2.67 -31.14
CA GLU A 54 -8.00 1.74 -30.39
C GLU A 54 -7.66 1.76 -28.89
N ILE A 55 -6.36 1.81 -28.57
CA ILE A 55 -5.86 1.87 -27.18
C ILE A 55 -6.24 3.18 -26.51
N TRP A 56 -6.19 4.30 -27.24
CA TRP A 56 -6.59 5.60 -26.69
C TRP A 56 -8.09 5.66 -26.41
N ASN A 57 -8.91 5.13 -27.32
CA ASN A 57 -10.35 5.04 -27.12
C ASN A 57 -10.71 4.14 -25.92
N PHE A 58 -9.96 3.06 -25.73
CA PHE A 58 -10.11 2.18 -24.57
C PHE A 58 -9.74 2.89 -23.26
N LEU A 59 -8.66 3.68 -23.25
CA LEU A 59 -8.29 4.52 -22.10
C LEU A 59 -9.35 5.57 -21.78
N GLU A 60 -9.94 6.20 -22.80
CA GLU A 60 -11.06 7.14 -22.65
C GLU A 60 -12.31 6.46 -22.08
N GLU A 61 -12.59 5.22 -22.48
CA GLU A 61 -13.71 4.43 -21.95
C GLU A 61 -13.51 4.12 -20.46
N ILE A 62 -12.32 3.67 -20.08
CA ILE A 62 -11.97 3.35 -18.68
C ILE A 62 -12.04 4.60 -17.80
N ASP A 63 -11.51 5.73 -18.26
CA ASP A 63 -11.42 6.97 -17.48
C ASP A 63 -12.79 7.62 -17.20
N ARG A 64 -13.82 7.26 -17.98
CA ARG A 64 -15.21 7.68 -17.76
C ARG A 64 -15.94 6.84 -16.72
N ASP A 65 -15.49 5.63 -16.43
CA ASP A 65 -16.09 4.78 -15.40
C ASP A 65 -15.62 5.22 -14.01
N MET A 66 -16.53 5.77 -13.21
CA MET A 66 -16.25 6.21 -11.84
C MET A 66 -15.75 5.09 -10.91
N ASN A 67 -15.94 3.83 -11.29
CA ASN A 67 -15.54 2.70 -10.49
C ASN A 67 -14.18 2.10 -10.92
N MET A 68 -13.52 2.69 -11.91
CA MET A 68 -12.21 2.27 -12.39
C MET A 68 -11.16 3.33 -12.03
N TYR A 69 -9.92 2.88 -11.81
CA TYR A 69 -8.80 3.79 -11.63
C TYR A 69 -8.53 4.54 -12.93
N ARG A 70 -8.19 5.83 -12.81
CA ARG A 70 -7.80 6.66 -13.96
C ARG A 70 -6.49 6.14 -14.53
N ARG A 71 -6.54 5.53 -15.72
CA ARG A 71 -5.39 4.90 -16.37
C ARG A 71 -4.64 5.81 -17.36
N LYS A 72 -5.05 7.08 -17.48
CA LYS A 72 -4.32 8.09 -18.26
C LYS A 72 -3.15 8.71 -17.49
N VAL A 73 -3.01 8.42 -16.21
CA VAL A 73 -1.88 8.86 -15.39
C VAL A 73 -1.16 7.60 -14.93
N LEU A 74 0.11 7.50 -15.29
CA LEU A 74 0.99 6.43 -14.85
C LEU A 74 1.80 6.92 -13.67
N HIS A 75 1.86 6.11 -12.62
CA HIS A 75 2.63 6.41 -11.42
C HIS A 75 3.96 5.66 -11.51
N ARG A 76 5.07 6.41 -11.43
CA ARG A 76 6.42 5.88 -11.58
C ARG A 76 7.29 6.31 -10.42
N TYR A 77 8.09 5.38 -9.91
CA TYR A 77 9.10 5.65 -8.90
C TYR A 77 10.46 5.36 -9.53
N LEU A 78 11.15 6.43 -9.91
CA LEU A 78 12.33 6.38 -10.77
C LEU A 78 13.61 6.62 -9.98
N CYS A 79 14.63 5.82 -10.30
CA CYS A 79 15.99 6.10 -9.91
C CYS A 79 16.62 7.10 -10.88
N MET A 80 16.98 8.28 -10.38
CA MET A 80 17.60 9.34 -11.18
C MET A 80 19.03 9.60 -10.75
N PRO A 81 19.97 9.72 -11.70
CA PRO A 81 21.35 10.05 -11.38
C PRO A 81 21.46 11.46 -10.82
N LEU A 82 22.35 11.65 -9.85
CA LEU A 82 22.55 12.93 -9.16
C LEU A 82 22.84 14.10 -10.12
N GLY A 83 23.46 13.83 -11.28
CA GLY A 83 23.75 14.84 -12.29
C GLY A 83 22.52 15.49 -12.96
N VAL A 84 21.34 14.88 -12.83
CA VAL A 84 20.07 15.41 -13.36
C VAL A 84 19.42 16.39 -12.36
N LEU A 85 19.94 16.43 -11.13
CA LEU A 85 19.47 17.21 -9.98
C LEU A 85 19.98 18.66 -10.05
N GLY A 86 19.62 19.36 -11.13
CA GLY A 86 19.97 20.77 -11.35
C GLY A 86 18.77 21.66 -11.64
N SER A 87 17.71 21.11 -12.23
CA SER A 87 16.46 21.82 -12.51
C SER A 87 15.29 20.84 -12.60
N GLU A 88 14.09 21.32 -12.30
CA GLU A 88 12.86 20.55 -12.53
C GLU A 88 12.72 20.14 -14.00
N VAL A 89 13.18 20.99 -14.93
CA VAL A 89 13.17 20.74 -16.37
C VAL A 89 14.07 19.57 -16.76
N SER A 90 15.26 19.44 -16.16
CA SER A 90 16.17 18.32 -16.45
C SER A 90 15.62 17.00 -15.91
N MET A 91 15.05 17.01 -14.71
CA MET A 91 14.38 15.84 -14.12
C MET A 91 13.20 15.41 -14.98
N LYS A 92 12.33 16.35 -15.35
CA LYS A 92 11.19 16.09 -16.21
C LYS A 92 11.60 15.50 -17.56
N ARG A 93 12.60 16.06 -18.24
CA ARG A 93 13.09 15.53 -19.53
C ARG A 93 13.66 14.12 -19.40
N TYR A 94 14.36 13.83 -18.30
CA TYR A 94 14.87 12.49 -18.04
C TYR A 94 13.72 11.49 -17.83
N SER A 95 12.73 11.85 -17.01
CA SER A 95 11.52 11.06 -16.81
C SER A 95 10.75 10.82 -18.11
N ASP A 96 10.51 11.88 -18.89
CA ASP A 96 9.79 11.81 -20.16
C ASP A 96 10.49 10.83 -21.11
N ALA A 97 11.81 10.94 -21.26
CA ALA A 97 12.57 10.06 -22.14
C ALA A 97 12.52 8.58 -21.70
N LEU A 98 12.57 8.32 -20.39
CA LEU A 98 12.58 6.98 -19.83
C LEU A 98 11.20 6.31 -19.98
N ILE A 99 10.13 7.04 -19.66
CA ILE A 99 8.76 6.55 -19.75
C ILE A 99 8.31 6.44 -21.21
N ASP A 100 8.64 7.41 -22.07
CA ASP A 100 8.36 7.32 -23.51
C ASP A 100 9.05 6.10 -24.14
N ALA A 101 10.25 5.74 -23.69
CA ALA A 101 10.94 4.54 -24.16
C ALA A 101 10.22 3.24 -23.73
N GLU A 102 9.67 3.21 -22.51
CA GLU A 102 8.86 2.10 -21.98
C GLU A 102 7.59 1.88 -22.83
N ILE A 103 6.85 2.95 -23.12
CA ILE A 103 5.53 2.86 -23.77
C ILE A 103 5.58 3.01 -25.30
N LYS A 104 6.77 3.16 -25.89
CA LYS A 104 6.99 3.44 -27.32
C LYS A 104 6.23 2.49 -28.25
N ASN A 105 6.14 1.22 -27.88
CA ASN A 105 5.53 0.16 -28.69
C ASN A 105 4.00 0.28 -28.79
N ILE A 106 3.38 1.10 -27.93
CA ILE A 106 1.93 1.21 -27.77
C ILE A 106 1.39 2.44 -28.53
N GLY A 107 2.28 3.29 -29.06
CA GLY A 107 1.89 4.50 -29.81
C GLY A 107 1.32 5.61 -28.92
N LEU A 108 1.69 5.61 -27.64
CA LEU A 108 1.36 6.64 -26.67
C LEU A 108 2.61 7.46 -26.33
N ASN A 109 2.39 8.66 -25.85
CA ASN A 109 3.41 9.55 -25.33
C ASN A 109 3.07 9.92 -23.88
N ALA A 110 4.09 10.24 -23.09
CA ALA A 110 3.96 10.67 -21.72
C ALA A 110 4.41 12.12 -21.56
N THR A 111 3.84 12.81 -20.56
CA THR A 111 4.40 14.05 -20.02
C THR A 111 4.45 13.93 -18.51
N SER A 112 5.64 14.05 -17.95
CA SER A 112 5.93 13.80 -16.55
C SER A 112 5.74 15.04 -15.70
N GLU A 113 5.32 14.81 -14.46
CA GLU A 113 5.22 15.77 -13.38
C GLU A 113 5.94 15.18 -12.17
N ILE A 114 6.97 15.89 -11.68
CA ILE A 114 7.77 15.41 -10.55
C ILE A 114 7.03 15.76 -9.27
N LEU A 115 6.66 14.74 -8.48
CA LEU A 115 5.90 14.93 -7.25
C LEU A 115 6.83 15.18 -6.06
N ALA A 116 7.76 14.25 -5.84
CA ALA A 116 8.68 14.31 -4.71
C ALA A 116 9.93 13.49 -4.99
N CYS A 117 11.07 13.95 -4.48
CA CYS A 117 12.32 13.21 -4.53
C CYS A 117 12.92 13.02 -3.12
N SER A 118 13.62 11.91 -2.95
CA SER A 118 14.34 11.53 -1.75
C SER A 118 15.76 11.05 -2.11
N ASN A 119 16.73 11.39 -1.28
CA ASN A 119 18.12 10.96 -1.38
C ASN A 119 18.43 9.81 -0.42
N GLY A 120 17.41 9.07 0.03
CA GLY A 120 17.59 7.94 0.93
C GLY A 120 17.66 8.31 2.41
N ILE A 121 17.66 9.60 2.74
CA ILE A 121 17.69 10.04 4.14
C ILE A 121 16.26 10.01 4.67
N VAL A 122 15.88 8.87 5.26
CA VAL A 122 14.64 8.74 6.03
C VAL A 122 14.86 9.45 7.36
N THR A 123 14.38 10.69 7.46
CA THR A 123 14.36 11.41 8.73
C THR A 123 13.12 10.97 9.52
N PRO A 124 13.26 10.43 10.74
CA PRO A 124 12.12 10.01 11.53
C PRO A 124 11.20 11.20 11.78
N THR A 125 9.92 11.02 11.50
CA THR A 125 8.88 12.01 11.77
C THR A 125 8.57 12.05 13.27
N ARG A 126 7.90 13.12 13.73
CA ARG A 126 7.42 13.21 15.12
C ARG A 126 6.50 12.05 15.49
N TYR A 127 5.72 11.55 14.54
CA TYR A 127 4.80 10.43 14.76
C TYR A 127 5.55 9.11 15.00
N ASP A 128 6.66 8.89 14.31
CA ASP A 128 7.50 7.70 14.49
C ASP A 128 8.03 7.61 15.93
N TYR A 129 8.48 8.74 16.48
CA TYR A 129 8.93 8.81 17.87
C TYR A 129 7.79 8.57 18.87
N ILE A 130 6.60 9.11 18.60
CA ILE A 130 5.42 8.91 19.46
C ILE A 130 5.01 7.43 19.47
N LEU A 131 4.93 6.81 18.28
CA LEU A 131 4.58 5.40 18.13
C LEU A 131 5.61 4.51 18.83
N CYS A 132 6.90 4.80 18.64
CA CYS A 132 7.99 4.10 19.30
C CYS A 132 7.89 4.20 20.83
N ALA A 133 7.60 5.39 21.36
CA ALA A 133 7.40 5.58 22.80
C ALA A 133 6.23 4.74 23.35
N PHE A 134 5.07 4.74 22.67
CA PHE A 134 3.94 3.90 23.08
C PHE A 134 4.27 2.41 23.02
N PHE A 135 4.98 1.97 21.97
CA PHE A 135 5.40 0.59 21.81
C PHE A 135 6.34 0.16 22.95
N VAL A 136 7.36 0.97 23.26
CA VAL A 136 8.29 0.71 24.37
C VAL A 136 7.54 0.63 25.70
N VAL A 137 6.66 1.59 26.01
CA VAL A 137 5.88 1.60 27.26
C VAL A 137 4.97 0.37 27.36
N TYR A 138 4.35 -0.03 26.26
CA TYR A 138 3.52 -1.23 26.21
C TYR A 138 4.36 -2.49 26.47
N MET A 139 5.49 -2.64 25.77
CA MET A 139 6.38 -3.80 25.91
C MET A 139 6.99 -3.89 27.30
N THR A 140 7.38 -2.76 27.92
CA THR A 140 7.86 -2.75 29.31
C THR A 140 6.76 -3.15 30.29
N THR A 141 5.53 -2.69 30.06
CA THR A 141 4.38 -3.06 30.89
C THR A 141 4.08 -4.56 30.80
N VAL A 142 4.07 -5.13 29.59
CA VAL A 142 3.87 -6.57 29.36
C VAL A 142 4.99 -7.38 30.01
N LEU A 143 6.25 -6.95 29.89
CA LEU A 143 7.40 -7.62 30.48
C LEU A 143 7.32 -7.61 32.02
N LEU A 144 7.08 -6.44 32.63
CA LEU A 144 6.97 -6.31 34.09
C LEU A 144 5.79 -7.11 34.63
N ALA A 145 4.62 -7.05 33.97
CA ALA A 145 3.45 -7.84 34.35
C ALA A 145 3.75 -9.34 34.29
N THR A 146 4.43 -9.80 33.24
CA THR A 146 4.79 -11.21 33.07
C THR A 146 5.81 -11.68 34.11
N LEU A 147 6.83 -10.86 34.42
CA LEU A 147 7.82 -11.17 35.46
C LEU A 147 7.20 -11.24 36.86
N LEU A 148 6.31 -10.31 37.20
CA LEU A 148 5.65 -10.25 38.50
C LEU A 148 4.65 -11.40 38.69
N ASP A 149 3.97 -11.81 37.63
CA ASP A 149 3.11 -13.00 37.59
C ASP A 149 3.92 -14.31 37.71
N VAL A 150 5.07 -14.42 37.03
CA VAL A 150 5.96 -15.58 37.16
C VAL A 150 6.54 -15.71 38.57
N ALA A 151 6.93 -14.58 39.17
CA ALA A 151 7.45 -14.54 40.53
C ALA A 151 6.38 -14.78 41.62
N GLY A 152 5.10 -14.94 41.24
CA GLY A 152 4.00 -15.13 42.19
C GLY A 152 3.74 -13.91 43.08
N ARG A 153 4.20 -12.72 42.66
CA ARG A 153 4.15 -11.49 43.46
C ARG A 153 2.88 -10.66 43.23
N MET A 154 1.96 -11.14 42.40
CA MET A 154 0.69 -10.46 42.15
C MET A 154 -0.52 -11.37 42.36
N PRO A 155 -1.58 -10.88 43.03
CA PRO A 155 -2.85 -11.57 43.09
C PRO A 155 -3.55 -11.54 41.72
N GLU A 156 -4.26 -12.61 41.36
CA GLU A 156 -4.95 -12.75 40.06
C GLU A 156 -6.01 -11.67 39.78
N THR A 157 -6.50 -10.98 40.81
CA THR A 157 -7.48 -9.88 40.69
C THR A 157 -6.86 -8.56 40.27
N HIS A 158 -5.54 -8.43 40.31
CA HIS A 158 -4.86 -7.18 40.01
C HIS A 158 -4.90 -6.89 38.50
N PHE A 159 -5.25 -5.65 38.13
CA PHE A 159 -5.40 -5.25 36.73
C PHE A 159 -4.13 -5.51 35.89
N ILE A 160 -2.95 -5.31 36.48
CA ILE A 160 -1.65 -5.50 35.82
C ILE A 160 -1.44 -6.96 35.38
N VAL A 161 -1.98 -7.96 36.10
CA VAL A 161 -1.85 -9.38 35.74
C VAL A 161 -2.52 -9.68 34.39
N LYS A 162 -3.51 -8.88 33.98
CA LYS A 162 -4.15 -9.02 32.66
C LYS A 162 -3.23 -8.69 31.49
N PHE A 163 -2.08 -8.04 31.73
CA PHE A 163 -1.05 -7.81 30.71
C PHE A 163 0.02 -8.92 30.71
N SER A 164 0.01 -9.86 31.66
CA SER A 164 0.93 -11.00 31.67
C SER A 164 0.63 -11.96 30.52
N LEU A 165 1.65 -12.32 29.76
CA LEU A 165 1.54 -13.32 28.70
C LEU A 165 1.16 -14.70 29.28
N ARG A 166 1.71 -15.05 30.45
CA ARG A 166 1.44 -16.35 31.09
C ARG A 166 -0.01 -16.46 31.56
N TYR A 167 -0.54 -15.42 32.19
CA TYR A 167 -1.93 -15.39 32.62
C TYR A 167 -2.89 -15.48 31.43
N ASN A 168 -2.67 -14.66 30.39
CA ASN A 168 -3.48 -14.67 29.18
C ASN A 168 -3.41 -16.02 28.46
N TRP A 169 -2.23 -16.65 28.37
CA TRP A 169 -2.06 -17.96 27.77
C TRP A 169 -2.83 -19.05 28.53
N LYS A 170 -2.77 -19.04 29.86
CA LYS A 170 -3.58 -19.95 30.69
C LYS A 170 -5.07 -19.72 30.47
N GLN A 171 -5.50 -18.46 30.39
CA GLN A 171 -6.90 -18.11 30.17
C GLN A 171 -7.39 -18.52 28.78
N LEU A 172 -6.56 -18.40 27.75
CA LEU A 172 -6.83 -18.88 26.39
C LEU A 172 -7.01 -20.40 26.34
N LEU A 173 -6.24 -21.14 27.15
CA LEU A 173 -6.34 -22.59 27.25
C LEU A 173 -7.47 -23.07 28.17
N LYS A 174 -8.08 -22.19 28.98
CA LYS A 174 -9.23 -22.57 29.81
C LYS A 174 -10.42 -22.85 28.92
N THR A 175 -10.76 -24.13 28.78
CA THR A 175 -12.01 -24.55 28.14
C THR A 175 -13.19 -24.09 29.01
N SER A 176 -14.08 -23.26 28.45
CA SER A 176 -15.37 -22.97 29.09
C SER A 176 -16.21 -24.25 29.11
N ARG A 177 -16.60 -24.71 30.30
CA ARG A 177 -17.34 -25.98 30.48
C ARG A 177 -18.83 -25.77 30.77
N GLY A 178 -19.36 -24.57 30.55
CA GLY A 178 -20.77 -24.26 30.80
C GLY A 178 -21.72 -24.91 29.79
N GLU A 179 -22.93 -25.24 30.23
CA GLU A 179 -24.01 -25.73 29.35
C GLU A 179 -24.32 -24.72 28.24
N ASP A 180 -24.31 -23.43 28.59
CA ASP A 180 -24.45 -22.31 27.63
C ASP A 180 -23.32 -22.27 26.61
N TYR A 181 -22.07 -22.55 27.01
CA TYR A 181 -20.96 -22.64 26.06
C TYR A 181 -21.23 -23.72 25.01
N THR A 182 -21.77 -24.87 25.42
CA THR A 182 -22.10 -25.96 24.50
C THR A 182 -23.20 -25.57 23.52
N ARG A 183 -24.20 -24.78 23.96
CA ARG A 183 -25.26 -24.25 23.09
C ARG A 183 -24.76 -23.14 22.15
N LEU A 184 -23.81 -22.30 22.59
CA LEU A 184 -23.25 -21.20 21.80
C LEU A 184 -22.02 -21.57 20.95
N LYS A 185 -21.53 -22.82 20.98
CA LYS A 185 -20.39 -23.30 20.17
C LYS A 185 -20.57 -23.00 18.68
N CYS A 186 -21.77 -23.21 18.15
CA CYS A 186 -22.08 -22.91 16.74
C CYS A 186 -21.93 -21.41 16.44
N MET A 187 -22.42 -20.54 17.32
CA MET A 187 -22.32 -19.09 17.16
C MET A 187 -20.87 -18.59 17.24
N GLN A 188 -20.05 -19.17 18.12
CA GLN A 188 -18.63 -18.87 18.19
C GLN A 188 -17.88 -19.37 16.93
N GLY A 189 -18.26 -20.53 16.40
CA GLY A 189 -17.74 -21.05 15.13
C GLY A 189 -18.06 -20.13 13.95
N ILE A 190 -19.31 -19.64 13.86
CA ILE A 190 -19.72 -18.67 12.84
C ILE A 190 -18.95 -17.36 12.98
N ARG A 191 -18.76 -16.86 14.20
CA ARG A 191 -17.98 -15.63 14.45
C ARG A 191 -16.53 -15.80 13.99
N PHE A 192 -15.91 -16.94 14.29
CA PHE A 192 -14.56 -17.26 13.85
C PHE A 192 -14.45 -17.33 12.33
N LEU A 193 -15.36 -18.05 11.67
CA LEU A 193 -15.43 -18.15 10.21
C LEU A 193 -15.63 -16.78 9.56
N ASN A 194 -16.57 -15.97 10.07
CA ASN A 194 -16.79 -14.62 9.56
C ASN A 194 -15.54 -13.74 9.73
N MET A 195 -14.83 -13.85 10.85
CA MET A 195 -13.61 -13.09 11.06
C MET A 195 -12.52 -13.49 10.05
N ILE A 196 -12.35 -14.79 9.78
CA ILE A 196 -11.43 -15.27 8.74
C ILE A 196 -11.85 -14.78 7.36
N LEU A 197 -13.13 -14.88 7.00
CA LEU A 197 -13.64 -14.43 5.70
C LEU A 197 -13.44 -12.93 5.50
N ILE A 198 -13.67 -12.13 6.54
CA ILE A 198 -13.40 -10.68 6.51
C ILE A 198 -11.91 -10.44 6.31
N ILE A 199 -11.04 -11.12 7.06
CA ILE A 199 -9.59 -10.98 6.91
C ILE A 199 -9.15 -11.35 5.49
N ASP A 200 -9.58 -12.51 4.98
CA ASP A 200 -9.28 -12.96 3.62
C ASP A 200 -9.79 -11.98 2.55
N LEU A 201 -11.01 -11.46 2.70
CA LEU A 201 -11.57 -10.43 1.82
C LEU A 201 -10.72 -9.16 1.84
N HIS A 202 -10.31 -8.67 3.01
CA HIS A 202 -9.49 -7.47 3.11
C HIS A 202 -8.09 -7.69 2.53
N LEU A 203 -7.49 -8.86 2.74
CA LEU A 203 -6.20 -9.23 2.15
C LEU A 203 -6.29 -9.29 0.63
N LYS A 204 -7.34 -9.93 0.08
CA LYS A 204 -7.58 -9.99 -1.36
C LYS A 204 -7.89 -8.63 -1.96
N LEU A 205 -8.68 -7.81 -1.27
CA LEU A 205 -8.96 -6.44 -1.69
C LEU A 205 -7.66 -5.63 -1.72
N MET A 206 -6.84 -5.71 -0.67
CA MET A 206 -5.53 -5.05 -0.65
C MET A 206 -4.62 -5.54 -1.78
N TYR A 207 -4.49 -6.84 -1.97
CA TYR A 207 -3.65 -7.41 -3.02
C TYR A 207 -4.10 -7.03 -4.44
N THR A 208 -5.41 -6.93 -4.66
CA THR A 208 -5.96 -6.62 -5.99
C THR A 208 -6.06 -5.12 -6.27
N TRP A 209 -6.26 -4.29 -5.25
CA TRP A 209 -6.48 -2.85 -5.42
C TRP A 209 -5.23 -2.02 -5.17
N PHE A 210 -4.31 -2.51 -4.34
CA PHE A 210 -3.06 -1.83 -4.03
C PHE A 210 -1.88 -2.65 -4.52
N ASN A 211 -0.92 -1.99 -5.17
CA ASN A 211 0.35 -2.63 -5.47
C ASN A 211 1.09 -2.84 -4.13
N THR A 212 1.14 -4.09 -3.67
CA THR A 212 1.76 -4.47 -2.39
C THR A 212 3.27 -4.64 -2.51
N ASN A 213 3.85 -4.54 -3.71
CA ASN A 213 5.29 -4.46 -3.87
C ASN A 213 5.75 -3.07 -3.40
N HIS A 214 6.60 -3.03 -2.37
CA HIS A 214 7.29 -1.83 -1.90
C HIS A 214 6.37 -0.72 -1.29
N THR A 215 5.41 -1.11 -0.44
CA THR A 215 4.43 -0.20 0.21
C THR A 215 5.05 0.91 1.07
N GLU A 216 6.21 0.66 1.69
CA GLU A 216 6.91 1.63 2.53
C GLU A 216 7.24 2.95 1.80
N TYR A 217 7.52 2.88 0.49
CA TYR A 217 7.95 4.05 -0.29
C TYR A 217 6.80 4.87 -0.85
N MET A 218 5.68 4.20 -1.18
CA MET A 218 4.44 4.91 -1.49
C MET A 218 4.01 5.75 -0.30
N GLU A 219 4.09 5.20 0.92
CA GLU A 219 3.77 5.94 2.15
C GLU A 219 4.71 7.14 2.35
N GLN A 220 6.03 6.96 2.19
CA GLN A 220 7.01 8.05 2.37
C GLN A 220 6.79 9.22 1.39
N ILE A 221 6.44 8.92 0.15
CA ILE A 221 6.23 9.93 -0.90
C ILE A 221 4.86 10.60 -0.74
N ILE A 222 3.81 9.83 -0.43
CA ILE A 222 2.46 10.36 -0.16
C ILE A 222 2.50 11.31 1.04
N LEU A 223 3.16 10.92 2.14
CA LEU A 223 3.30 11.77 3.33
C LEU A 223 4.05 13.08 3.01
N LYS A 224 5.15 13.01 2.25
CA LYS A 224 5.91 14.20 1.84
C LYS A 224 5.13 15.11 0.89
N SER A 225 4.24 14.56 0.06
CA SER A 225 3.34 15.33 -0.82
C SER A 225 2.21 16.01 -0.03
N SER A 226 1.74 15.40 1.07
CA SER A 226 0.71 15.97 1.94
C SER A 226 1.21 17.10 2.83
N ASP A 227 2.51 17.14 3.15
CA ASP A 227 3.13 18.26 3.88
C ASP A 227 3.38 19.50 3.00
N LEU A 228 3.20 19.38 1.67
CA LEU A 228 3.36 20.46 0.68
C LEU A 228 2.03 21.12 0.27
N GLN A 229 0.90 20.70 0.84
CA GLN A 229 -0.43 21.35 0.73
C GLN A 229 -0.79 22.11 2.01
#